data_AF-A0A6V8Q672-F1
#
_entry.id   AF-A0A6V8Q672-F1
#
_cell.length_a   1.000
_cell.length_b   1.000
_cell.length_c   1.000
_cell.angle_alpha   90.00
_cell.angle_beta   90.00
_cell.angle_gamma   90.00
#
_symmetry.space_group_name_H-M   'P 1'
#
loop_
_entity.id
_entity.type
_entity.pdbx_description
1 polymer ?
#
loop_
_entity_poly.entity_id
_entity_poly.type
_entity_poly.pdbx_seq_one_letter_code
_entity_poly.pdbx_strand_id
1 'polypeptide(L)'
;MAEKEEILRQTALAFDFIQKLYLEVSYLIKEIEGTLQEEDEKFVIGRPAGYGISARSSTGLESNNVSLWLLKKFAVFFVSEEKTKLERGQTITELHKDLKVLYLRIVLNDKNIDEPIVYLGVLYNIEKKPQAKGINKFESIMGYIEYNDDKIFKKPQEIDYEDAYVRLQGELIKNNLYDINDSQTLYDKIIKPSLELYRKLDKKL
;
A
#
# COMPACT_ATOMS: atom_id res chain seq x y z
N MET A 1 -18.92 -37.56 3.36
CA MET A 1 -17.67 -36.87 3.74
C MET A 1 -16.77 -36.92 2.52
N ALA A 2 -16.18 -35.79 2.11
CA ALA A 2 -15.19 -35.83 1.03
C ALA A 2 -14.09 -36.85 1.40
N GLU A 3 -13.61 -37.63 0.43
CA GLU A 3 -12.55 -38.61 0.66
C GLU A 3 -11.32 -37.87 1.21
N LYS A 4 -10.67 -38.47 2.22
CA LYS A 4 -9.52 -37.87 2.92
C LYS A 4 -8.46 -37.37 1.93
N GLU A 5 -8.22 -38.10 0.85
CA GLU A 5 -7.27 -37.74 -0.20
C GLU A 5 -7.66 -36.45 -0.93
N GLU A 6 -8.94 -36.28 -1.24
CA GLU A 6 -9.44 -35.06 -1.89
C GLU A 6 -9.30 -33.85 -0.97
N ILE A 7 -9.58 -33.98 0.33
CA ILE A 7 -9.38 -32.88 1.30
C ILE A 7 -7.90 -32.47 1.37
N LEU A 8 -6.98 -33.44 1.42
CA LEU A 8 -5.54 -33.18 1.43
C LEU A 8 -5.10 -32.46 0.15
N ARG A 9 -5.59 -32.91 -1.01
CA ARG A 9 -5.30 -32.30 -2.31
C ARG A 9 -5.79 -30.86 -2.39
N GLN A 10 -7.04 -30.61 -2.01
CA GLN A 10 -7.63 -29.25 -2.03
C GLN A 10 -6.91 -28.30 -1.07
N THR A 11 -6.50 -28.80 0.10
CA THR A 11 -5.71 -28.01 1.05
C THR A 11 -4.37 -27.62 0.44
N ALA A 12 -3.64 -28.56 -0.17
CA ALA A 12 -2.36 -28.27 -0.82
C ALA A 12 -2.52 -27.26 -1.96
N LEU A 13 -3.54 -27.42 -2.81
CA LEU A 13 -3.82 -26.51 -3.92
C LEU A 13 -4.15 -25.09 -3.44
N ALA A 14 -4.90 -24.94 -2.35
CA ALA A 14 -5.23 -23.63 -1.80
C ALA A 14 -3.97 -22.89 -1.32
N PHE A 15 -3.08 -23.57 -0.59
CA PHE A 15 -1.83 -22.96 -0.12
C PHE A 15 -0.86 -22.63 -1.26
N ASP A 16 -0.72 -23.52 -2.25
CA ASP A 16 0.10 -23.28 -3.43
C ASP A 16 -0.41 -22.06 -4.23
N PHE A 17 -1.72 -21.97 -4.42
CA PHE A 17 -2.34 -20.83 -5.11
C PHE A 17 -2.10 -19.51 -4.38
N ILE A 18 -2.32 -19.48 -3.06
CA ILE A 18 -2.09 -18.27 -2.25
C ILE A 18 -0.62 -17.85 -2.32
N GLN A 19 0.31 -18.80 -2.24
CA GLN A 19 1.74 -18.51 -2.30
C GLN A 19 2.14 -17.92 -3.66
N LYS A 20 1.66 -18.51 -4.76
CA LYS A 20 1.87 -17.98 -6.12
C LYS A 20 1.28 -16.59 -6.27
N LEU A 21 0.06 -16.37 -5.79
CA LEU A 21 -0.57 -15.06 -5.83
C LEU A 21 0.26 -14.00 -5.09
N TYR A 22 0.80 -14.31 -3.90
CA TYR A 22 1.68 -13.39 -3.18
C TYR A 22 3.01 -13.14 -3.89
N LEU A 23 3.57 -14.16 -4.55
CA LEU A 23 4.78 -14.01 -5.35
C LEU A 23 4.55 -13.04 -6.51
N GLU A 24 3.46 -13.20 -7.26
CA GLU A 24 3.12 -12.28 -8.36
C GLU A 24 2.89 -10.85 -7.86
N VAL A 25 2.18 -10.68 -6.74
CA VAL A 25 2.02 -9.37 -6.09
C VAL A 25 3.37 -8.74 -5.72
N SER A 26 4.32 -9.56 -5.24
CA SER A 26 5.66 -9.07 -4.90
C SER A 26 6.44 -8.63 -6.14
N TYR A 27 6.31 -9.35 -7.26
CA TYR A 27 6.94 -8.97 -8.52
C TYR A 27 6.34 -7.69 -9.08
N LEU A 28 5.02 -7.53 -9.03
CA LEU A 28 4.36 -6.27 -9.41
C LEU A 28 4.88 -5.07 -8.61
N ILE A 29 5.00 -5.22 -7.28
CA ILE A 29 5.55 -4.15 -6.43
C ILE A 29 7.00 -3.82 -6.84
N LYS A 30 7.81 -4.83 -7.15
CA LYS A 30 9.21 -4.65 -7.57
C LYS A 30 9.36 -4.03 -8.96
N GLU A 31 8.45 -4.36 -9.88
CA GLU A 31 8.41 -3.73 -11.19
C GLU A 31 8.08 -2.24 -11.06
N ILE A 32 7.07 -1.90 -10.25
CA ILE A 32 6.74 -0.50 -9.92
C ILE A 32 7.93 0.21 -9.26
N GLU A 33 8.59 -0.43 -8.28
CA GLU A 33 9.79 0.13 -7.63
C GLU A 33 10.89 0.44 -8.65
N GLY A 34 11.19 -0.51 -9.54
CA GLY A 34 12.22 -0.36 -10.57
C GLY A 34 11.93 0.79 -11.52
N THR A 35 10.69 0.88 -12.04
CA THR A 35 10.29 1.99 -12.91
C THR A 35 10.37 3.34 -12.21
N LEU A 36 9.88 3.43 -10.97
CA LEU A 36 9.90 4.69 -10.21
C LEU A 36 11.32 5.12 -9.81
N GLN A 37 12.27 4.19 -9.71
CA GLN A 37 13.68 4.48 -9.44
C GLN A 37 14.37 5.15 -10.64
N GLU A 38 13.88 4.93 -11.86
CA GLU A 38 14.42 5.52 -13.10
C GLU A 38 13.90 6.94 -13.38
N GLU A 39 12.88 7.39 -12.65
CA GLU A 39 12.34 8.75 -12.74
C GLU A 39 13.28 9.79 -12.10
N ASP A 40 13.13 11.07 -12.47
CA ASP A 40 13.99 12.17 -12.00
C ASP A 40 14.07 12.26 -10.46
N GLU A 41 12.97 12.01 -9.77
CA GLU A 41 12.88 12.05 -8.31
C GLU A 41 13.54 10.84 -7.62
N LYS A 42 13.93 9.81 -8.38
CA LYS A 42 14.55 8.55 -7.92
C LYS A 42 13.83 7.99 -6.71
N PHE A 43 12.58 7.59 -6.89
CA PHE A 43 11.80 7.14 -5.76
C PHE A 43 12.38 5.85 -5.17
N VAL A 44 12.33 5.76 -3.85
CA VAL A 44 12.71 4.56 -3.10
C VAL A 44 11.53 4.06 -2.27
N ILE A 45 11.42 2.73 -2.15
CA ILE A 45 10.38 2.11 -1.33
C ILE A 45 10.63 2.35 0.16
N GLY A 46 9.60 2.81 0.86
CA GLY A 46 9.61 2.96 2.31
C GLY A 46 9.61 1.62 3.05
N ARG A 47 10.44 1.50 4.09
CA ARG A 47 10.67 0.28 4.86
C ARG A 47 10.40 0.49 6.36
N PRO A 48 9.17 0.23 6.85
CA PRO A 48 8.90 0.22 8.29
C PRO A 48 9.58 -0.97 8.98
N ALA A 49 10.56 -0.71 9.86
CA ALA A 49 11.08 -1.64 10.88
C ALA A 49 11.09 -3.15 10.57
N GLY A 50 11.72 -3.53 9.45
CA GLY A 50 11.92 -4.94 9.05
C GLY A 50 10.85 -5.51 8.11
N TYR A 51 9.82 -4.76 7.78
CA TYR A 51 8.77 -5.14 6.83
C TYR A 51 8.92 -4.40 5.50
N GLY A 52 8.81 -5.14 4.40
CA GLY A 52 8.80 -4.59 3.04
C GLY A 52 7.40 -4.21 2.53
N ILE A 53 6.35 -4.59 3.28
CA ILE A 53 4.94 -4.29 3.01
C ILE A 53 4.23 -3.96 4.32
N SER A 54 3.25 -3.06 4.26
CA SER A 54 2.33 -2.77 5.35
C SER A 54 1.01 -3.47 5.10
N ALA A 55 0.46 -4.07 6.14
CA ALA A 55 -0.77 -4.82 6.07
C ALA A 55 -1.40 -5.01 7.45
N ARG A 56 -2.70 -5.25 7.48
CA ARG A 56 -3.42 -5.67 8.67
C ARG A 56 -3.59 -7.19 8.70
N SER A 57 -3.00 -7.85 9.68
CA SER A 57 -3.20 -9.27 9.99
C SER A 57 -3.48 -9.47 11.48
N SER A 58 -3.94 -10.68 11.85
CA SER A 58 -4.16 -11.06 13.24
C SER A 58 -3.76 -12.51 13.48
N THR A 59 -3.45 -12.84 14.73
CA THR A 59 -3.27 -14.22 15.23
C THR A 59 -4.25 -14.55 16.36
N GLY A 60 -5.25 -13.68 16.60
CA GLY A 60 -6.29 -13.89 17.61
C GLY A 60 -7.24 -15.02 17.24
N LEU A 61 -7.79 -15.68 18.26
CA LEU A 61 -8.71 -16.83 18.11
C LEU A 61 -10.18 -16.41 18.03
N GLU A 62 -10.49 -15.13 18.24
CA GLU A 62 -11.83 -14.59 18.07
C GLU A 62 -12.26 -14.76 16.61
N SER A 63 -13.50 -15.19 16.37
CA SER A 63 -14.01 -15.46 15.02
C SER A 63 -13.82 -14.29 14.05
N ASN A 64 -13.96 -13.06 14.55
CA ASN A 64 -13.73 -11.84 13.79
C ASN A 64 -12.26 -11.70 13.33
N ASN A 65 -11.32 -12.15 14.16
CA ASN A 65 -9.87 -12.10 13.90
C ASN A 65 -9.40 -13.18 12.93
N VAL A 66 -10.07 -14.33 12.88
CA VAL A 66 -9.77 -15.40 11.91
C VAL A 66 -9.83 -14.88 10.46
N SER A 67 -10.75 -13.95 10.19
CA SER A 67 -10.87 -13.32 8.87
C SER A 67 -9.65 -12.47 8.47
N LEU A 68 -8.75 -12.16 9.40
CA LEU A 68 -7.52 -11.39 9.23
C LEU A 68 -6.26 -12.26 9.22
N TRP A 69 -6.39 -13.60 9.32
CA TRP A 69 -5.22 -14.50 9.26
C TRP A 69 -4.59 -14.54 7.86
N LEU A 70 -5.40 -14.35 6.83
CA LEU A 70 -4.93 -14.25 5.45
C LEU A 70 -4.62 -12.81 5.08
N LEU A 71 -3.48 -12.60 4.41
CA LEU A 71 -3.05 -11.31 3.91
C LEU A 71 -3.86 -10.92 2.66
N LYS A 72 -4.78 -9.97 2.81
CA LYS A 72 -5.71 -9.59 1.74
C LYS A 72 -5.39 -8.25 1.09
N LYS A 73 -4.62 -7.41 1.80
CA LYS A 73 -4.30 -6.04 1.44
C LYS A 73 -2.81 -5.84 1.63
N PHE A 74 -2.18 -5.24 0.62
CA PHE A 74 -0.75 -4.94 0.60
C PHE A 74 -0.63 -3.45 0.37
N ALA A 75 0.11 -2.76 1.23
CA ALA A 75 0.41 -1.35 1.07
C ALA A 75 1.90 -1.09 1.14
N VAL A 76 2.40 -0.30 0.21
CA VAL A 76 3.76 0.26 0.25
C VAL A 76 3.69 1.72 -0.13
N PHE A 77 4.70 2.48 0.23
CA PHE A 77 4.83 3.84 -0.25
C PHE A 77 6.21 4.04 -0.88
N PHE A 78 6.27 4.98 -1.81
CA PHE A 78 7.49 5.43 -2.44
C PHE A 78 7.67 6.91 -2.16
N VAL A 79 8.91 7.29 -1.87
CA VAL A 79 9.28 8.67 -1.56
C VAL A 79 10.55 9.00 -2.32
N SER A 80 10.72 10.25 -2.73
CA SER A 80 11.96 10.69 -3.38
C SER A 80 13.15 10.40 -2.45
N GLU A 81 14.25 9.91 -3.03
CA GLU A 81 15.47 9.55 -2.30
C GLU A 81 15.97 10.71 -1.42
N GLU A 82 15.84 11.96 -1.87
CA GLU A 82 16.29 13.15 -1.13
C GLU A 82 15.49 13.42 0.16
N LYS A 83 14.25 12.91 0.24
CA LYS A 83 13.31 13.18 1.35
C LYS A 83 13.32 12.07 2.40
N THR A 84 14.20 11.09 2.27
CA THR A 84 14.30 9.98 3.22
C THR A 84 15.74 9.58 3.45
N LYS A 85 15.97 8.80 4.50
CA LYS A 85 17.28 8.23 4.80
C LYS A 85 17.17 6.78 5.21
N LEU A 86 18.15 5.98 4.83
CA LEU A 86 18.26 4.59 5.26
C LEU A 86 19.08 4.50 6.55
N GLU A 87 18.48 3.98 7.62
CA GLU A 87 19.13 3.77 8.90
C GLU A 87 18.78 2.38 9.43
N ARG A 88 19.80 1.54 9.68
CA ARG A 88 19.65 0.18 10.23
C ARG A 88 18.61 -0.69 9.48
N GLY A 89 18.60 -0.59 8.15
CA GLY A 89 17.69 -1.34 7.26
C GLY A 89 16.27 -0.78 7.18
N GLN A 90 15.98 0.34 7.84
CA GLN A 90 14.69 1.04 7.77
C GLN A 90 14.83 2.35 7.01
N THR A 91 13.77 2.80 6.37
CA THR A 91 13.67 4.20 5.95
C THR A 91 13.18 5.06 7.12
N ILE A 92 13.63 6.31 7.12
CA ILE A 92 13.20 7.35 8.04
C ILE A 92 12.80 8.56 7.21
N THR A 93 11.50 8.68 6.97
CA THR A 93 10.91 9.78 6.21
C THR A 93 10.31 10.78 7.19
N GLU A 94 10.88 11.99 7.25
CA GLU A 94 10.45 13.03 8.17
C GLU A 94 9.08 13.60 7.78
N LEU A 95 8.23 13.87 8.79
CA LEU A 95 6.95 14.51 8.59
C LEU A 95 7.12 16.03 8.55
N HIS A 96 6.88 16.63 7.39
CA HIS A 96 6.86 18.06 7.18
C HIS A 96 5.69 18.44 6.25
N LYS A 97 5.36 19.73 6.18
CA LYS A 97 4.15 20.21 5.48
C LYS A 97 4.14 19.82 3.99
N ASP A 98 5.30 19.87 3.36
CA ASP A 98 5.46 19.57 1.92
C ASP A 98 5.76 18.09 1.65
N LEU A 99 5.58 17.22 2.65
CA LEU A 99 5.75 15.79 2.44
C LEU A 99 4.60 15.29 1.58
N LYS A 100 4.99 14.60 0.52
CA LYS A 100 4.11 13.80 -0.30
C LYS A 100 4.81 12.50 -0.67
N VAL A 101 4.02 11.45 -0.80
CA VAL A 101 4.49 10.11 -1.14
C VAL A 101 3.59 9.53 -2.22
N LEU A 102 4.16 8.67 -3.06
CA LEU A 102 3.35 7.75 -3.84
C LEU A 102 2.91 6.61 -2.92
N TYR A 103 1.64 6.27 -2.90
CA TYR A 103 1.08 5.20 -2.08
C TYR A 103 0.46 4.14 -2.97
N LEU A 104 1.04 2.94 -2.93
CA LEU A 104 0.59 1.76 -3.64
C LEU A 104 -0.21 0.90 -2.68
N ARG A 105 -1.39 0.48 -3.13
CA ARG A 105 -2.27 -0.41 -2.39
C ARG A 105 -2.87 -1.46 -3.30
N ILE A 106 -2.67 -2.72 -2.98
CA ILE A 106 -3.22 -3.87 -3.70
C ILE A 106 -4.22 -4.57 -2.78
N VAL A 107 -5.47 -4.69 -3.21
CA VAL A 107 -6.57 -5.34 -2.48
C VAL A 107 -6.96 -6.59 -3.25
N LEU A 108 -6.60 -7.76 -2.71
CA LEU A 108 -6.92 -9.06 -3.32
C LEU A 108 -8.32 -9.55 -2.97
N ASN A 109 -8.80 -9.21 -1.77
CA ASN A 109 -10.11 -9.62 -1.29
C ASN A 109 -10.62 -8.67 -0.20
N ASP A 110 -11.82 -8.14 -0.35
CA ASP A 110 -12.48 -7.32 0.67
C ASP A 110 -14.00 -7.36 0.50
N LYS A 111 -14.76 -6.99 1.52
CA LYS A 111 -16.23 -6.99 1.50
C LYS A 111 -16.82 -6.02 0.49
N ASN A 112 -16.05 -5.02 0.06
CA ASN A 112 -16.50 -3.90 -0.76
C ASN A 112 -15.94 -3.96 -2.20
N ILE A 113 -15.36 -5.09 -2.61
CA ILE A 113 -14.82 -5.29 -3.95
C ILE A 113 -15.27 -6.65 -4.50
N ASP A 114 -15.58 -6.69 -5.78
CA ASP A 114 -15.95 -7.93 -6.47
C ASP A 114 -14.74 -8.56 -7.19
N GLU A 115 -13.71 -7.76 -7.44
CA GLU A 115 -12.50 -8.15 -8.17
C GLU A 115 -11.26 -7.54 -7.50
N PRO A 116 -10.08 -8.19 -7.59
CA PRO A 116 -8.84 -7.64 -7.08
C PRO A 116 -8.51 -6.28 -7.72
N ILE A 117 -8.08 -5.33 -6.90
CA ILE A 117 -7.86 -3.94 -7.33
C ILE A 117 -6.46 -3.49 -6.91
N VAL A 118 -5.84 -2.69 -7.76
CA VAL A 118 -4.63 -1.93 -7.47
C VAL A 118 -4.94 -0.44 -7.48
N TYR A 119 -4.43 0.25 -6.47
CA TYR A 119 -4.45 1.69 -6.33
C TYR A 119 -3.01 2.20 -6.31
N LEU A 120 -2.70 3.19 -7.13
CA LEU A 120 -1.48 3.99 -6.99
C LEU A 120 -1.86 5.46 -7.12
N GLY A 121 -1.25 6.30 -6.31
CA GLY A 121 -1.44 7.74 -6.39
C GLY A 121 -0.70 8.43 -5.27
N VAL A 122 -1.13 9.63 -4.90
CA VAL A 122 -0.37 10.50 -4.01
C VAL A 122 -1.09 10.67 -2.68
N LEU A 123 -0.35 10.57 -1.58
CA LEU A 123 -0.76 11.10 -0.29
C LEU A 123 0.05 12.37 0.00
N TYR A 124 -0.61 13.42 0.48
CA TYR A 124 -0.03 14.74 0.73
C TYR A 124 -0.74 15.45 1.89
N ASN A 125 -0.24 16.63 2.31
CA ASN A 125 -0.74 17.35 3.48
C ASN A 125 -0.78 16.46 4.74
N ILE A 126 0.29 15.70 4.95
CA ILE A 126 0.38 14.69 6.00
C ILE A 126 0.85 15.37 7.29
N GLU A 127 -0.04 15.45 8.27
CA GLU A 127 0.23 16.10 9.55
C GLU A 127 -0.02 15.15 10.71
N LYS A 128 0.91 15.11 11.66
CA LYS A 128 0.67 14.53 12.97
C LYS A 128 0.02 15.56 13.90
N LYS A 129 -0.96 15.12 14.68
CA LYS A 129 -1.55 15.92 15.76
C LYS A 129 -0.74 15.75 17.06
N PRO A 130 -0.77 16.72 18.00
CA PRO A 130 0.01 16.66 19.24
C PRO A 130 -0.19 15.39 20.09
N GLN A 131 -1.36 14.74 19.97
CA GLN A 131 -1.74 13.54 20.70
C GLN A 131 -1.03 12.26 20.16
N ALA A 132 -0.49 12.29 18.94
CA ALA A 132 0.11 11.14 18.27
C ALA A 132 1.58 10.89 18.67
N LYS A 133 1.82 10.61 19.96
CA LYS A 133 3.17 10.43 20.54
C LYS A 133 4.01 9.30 19.89
N GLY A 134 3.38 8.33 19.23
CA GLY A 134 4.04 7.22 18.54
C GLY A 134 4.34 7.47 17.05
N ILE A 135 3.89 8.60 16.48
CA ILE A 135 4.05 8.91 15.07
C ILE A 135 5.17 9.96 14.91
N ASN A 136 6.35 9.48 14.53
CA ASN A 136 7.55 10.32 14.39
C ASN A 136 8.11 10.35 12.95
N LYS A 137 7.67 9.42 12.11
CA LYS A 137 8.07 9.29 10.71
C LYS A 137 6.91 8.74 9.88
N PHE A 138 6.95 8.92 8.56
CA PHE A 138 5.87 8.44 7.69
C PHE A 138 5.66 6.92 7.77
N GLU A 139 6.74 6.16 7.95
CA GLU A 139 6.67 4.70 8.12
C GLU A 139 5.77 4.29 9.30
N SER A 140 5.66 5.12 10.35
CA SER A 140 4.73 4.90 11.49
C SER A 140 3.27 5.12 11.10
N ILE A 141 3.00 5.97 10.10
CA ILE A 141 1.65 6.27 9.59
C ILE A 141 1.10 5.09 8.80
N MET A 142 1.95 4.32 8.11
CA MET A 142 1.51 3.16 7.32
C MET A 142 0.67 2.18 8.14
N GLY A 143 1.13 1.78 9.33
CA GLY A 143 0.34 0.93 10.22
C GLY A 143 -0.98 1.58 10.64
N TYR A 144 -0.95 2.88 10.93
CA TYR A 144 -2.14 3.64 11.29
C TYR A 144 -3.19 3.67 10.16
N ILE A 145 -2.75 3.81 8.90
CA ILE A 145 -3.60 3.74 7.71
C ILE A 145 -4.31 2.38 7.65
N GLU A 146 -3.57 1.28 7.81
CA GLU A 146 -4.13 -0.07 7.76
C GLU A 146 -5.18 -0.35 8.88
N TYR A 147 -5.04 0.30 10.04
CA TYR A 147 -6.03 0.20 11.11
C TYR A 147 -7.30 1.02 10.86
N ASN A 148 -7.20 2.14 10.13
CA ASN A 148 -8.31 3.05 9.82
C ASN A 148 -8.78 2.94 8.37
N ASP A 149 -8.47 1.82 7.73
CA ASP A 149 -8.66 1.51 6.33
C ASP A 149 -10.03 1.94 5.77
N ASP A 150 -11.11 1.46 6.38
CA ASP A 150 -12.49 1.71 5.94
C ASP A 150 -12.85 3.20 5.99
N LYS A 151 -12.22 3.98 6.89
CA LYS A 151 -12.47 5.41 7.04
C LYS A 151 -11.67 6.22 6.02
N ILE A 152 -10.38 5.90 5.87
CA ILE A 152 -9.46 6.62 4.99
C ILE A 152 -9.82 6.37 3.53
N PHE A 153 -10.07 5.12 3.15
CA PHE A 153 -10.31 4.71 1.77
C PHE A 153 -11.80 4.62 1.41
N LYS A 154 -12.67 5.35 2.13
CA LYS A 154 -14.08 5.46 1.76
C LYS A 154 -14.26 6.08 0.36
N LYS A 155 -13.38 7.00 -0.03
CA LYS A 155 -13.29 7.61 -1.36
C LYS A 155 -11.82 7.69 -1.80
N PRO A 156 -11.22 6.61 -2.34
CA PRO A 156 -9.79 6.57 -2.65
C PRO A 156 -9.34 7.64 -3.66
N GLN A 157 -10.22 8.09 -4.55
CA GLN A 157 -9.95 9.14 -5.54
C GLN A 157 -9.97 10.56 -4.94
N GLU A 158 -10.49 10.74 -3.73
CA GLU A 158 -10.59 12.04 -3.06
C GLU A 158 -10.52 11.82 -1.54
N ILE A 159 -9.32 11.49 -1.08
CA ILE A 159 -9.05 11.25 0.34
C ILE A 159 -8.91 12.62 1.02
N ASP A 160 -9.77 12.86 1.99
CA ASP A 160 -9.67 13.95 2.95
C ASP A 160 -9.99 13.40 4.34
N TYR A 161 -8.93 13.00 5.06
CA TYR A 161 -9.03 12.32 6.34
C TYR A 161 -8.43 13.16 7.45
N GLU A 162 -9.17 13.30 8.54
CA GLU A 162 -8.69 13.92 9.77
C GLU A 162 -9.30 13.24 10.98
N ASP A 163 -8.45 12.93 11.96
CA ASP A 163 -8.87 12.51 13.29
C ASP A 163 -8.02 13.17 14.40
N ALA A 164 -8.13 12.66 15.62
CA ALA A 164 -7.39 13.15 16.77
C ALA A 164 -5.86 12.95 16.68
N TYR A 165 -5.36 12.13 15.74
CA TYR A 165 -3.96 11.72 15.64
C TYR A 165 -3.29 12.15 14.33
N VAL A 166 -3.98 12.05 13.20
CA VAL A 166 -3.42 12.29 11.87
C VAL A 166 -4.41 13.05 11.00
N ARG A 167 -3.88 13.96 10.18
CA ARG A 167 -4.55 14.51 9.01
C ARG A 167 -3.77 14.11 7.76
N LEU A 168 -4.45 13.68 6.71
CA LEU A 168 -3.85 13.41 5.41
C LEU A 168 -4.88 13.63 4.31
N GLN A 169 -4.38 14.02 3.14
CA GLN A 169 -5.14 14.09 1.91
C GLN A 169 -4.52 13.18 0.86
N GLY A 170 -5.27 12.86 -0.18
CA GLY A 170 -4.73 12.03 -1.25
C GLY A 170 -5.68 11.81 -2.41
N GLU A 171 -5.10 11.33 -3.50
CA GLU A 171 -5.79 10.98 -4.73
C GLU A 171 -5.15 9.70 -5.27
N LEU A 172 -5.91 8.61 -5.27
CA LEU A 172 -5.47 7.30 -5.76
C LEU A 172 -6.22 6.94 -7.05
N ILE A 173 -5.46 6.52 -8.05
CA ILE A 173 -5.97 5.98 -9.31
C ILE A 173 -6.29 4.51 -9.11
N LYS A 174 -7.53 4.11 -9.45
CA LYS A 174 -8.04 2.74 -9.30
C LYS A 174 -7.94 2.00 -10.62
N ASN A 175 -7.36 0.80 -10.60
CA ASN A 175 -7.40 -0.15 -11.71
C ASN A 175 -7.74 -1.56 -11.21
N ASN A 176 -8.42 -2.37 -12.03
CA ASN A 176 -8.51 -3.80 -11.77
C ASN A 176 -7.10 -4.41 -11.91
N LEU A 177 -6.71 -5.26 -10.96
CA LEU A 177 -5.39 -5.89 -10.95
C LEU A 177 -5.15 -6.79 -12.18
N TYR A 178 -6.19 -7.49 -12.65
CA TYR A 178 -6.12 -8.40 -13.79
C TYR A 178 -6.21 -7.69 -15.15
N ASP A 179 -6.49 -6.39 -15.16
CA ASP A 179 -6.35 -5.54 -16.35
C ASP A 179 -4.90 -5.05 -16.57
N ILE A 180 -3.97 -5.51 -15.72
CA ILE A 180 -2.53 -5.22 -15.78
C ILE A 180 -1.79 -6.52 -16.09
N ASN A 181 -1.43 -6.67 -17.35
CA ASN A 181 -0.96 -7.93 -17.93
C ASN A 181 0.41 -7.81 -18.61
N ASP A 182 0.97 -6.60 -18.65
CA ASP A 182 2.33 -6.31 -19.12
C ASP A 182 2.83 -4.97 -18.55
N SER A 183 4.14 -4.74 -18.67
CA SER A 183 4.83 -3.55 -18.18
C SER A 183 4.32 -2.25 -18.80
N GLN A 184 3.91 -2.29 -20.07
CA GLN A 184 3.41 -1.10 -20.77
C GLN A 184 2.07 -0.66 -20.20
N THR A 185 1.18 -1.62 -19.97
CA THR A 185 -0.14 -1.41 -19.37
C THR A 185 -0.01 -0.94 -17.92
N LEU A 186 0.93 -1.51 -17.16
CA LEU A 186 1.30 -1.04 -15.82
C LEU A 186 1.73 0.43 -15.85
N TYR A 187 2.63 0.79 -16.77
CA TYR A 187 3.12 2.14 -16.89
C TYR A 187 2.00 3.13 -17.24
N ASP A 188 1.24 2.84 -18.29
CA ASP A 188 0.25 3.77 -18.84
C ASP A 188 -0.97 3.96 -17.94
N LYS A 189 -1.45 2.90 -17.28
CA LYS A 189 -2.67 2.96 -16.46
C LYS A 189 -2.42 3.34 -15.00
N ILE A 190 -1.22 3.08 -14.47
CA ILE A 190 -0.94 3.19 -13.04
C ILE A 190 0.19 4.17 -12.77
N ILE A 191 1.39 3.92 -13.30
CA ILE A 191 2.60 4.66 -12.91
C ILE A 191 2.55 6.09 -13.44
N LYS A 192 2.40 6.26 -14.76
CA LYS A 192 2.42 7.57 -15.41
C LYS A 192 1.34 8.52 -14.86
N PRO A 193 0.06 8.13 -14.72
CA PRO A 193 -0.94 9.03 -14.17
C PRO A 193 -0.65 9.38 -12.70
N SER A 194 -0.07 8.46 -11.92
CA SER A 194 0.32 8.74 -10.52
C SER A 194 1.48 9.72 -10.41
N LEU A 195 2.47 9.62 -11.30
CA LEU A 195 3.57 10.58 -11.41
C LEU A 195 3.08 11.97 -11.85
N GLU A 196 2.15 12.01 -12.80
CA GLU A 196 1.53 13.27 -13.22
C GLU A 196 0.79 13.96 -12.07
N LEU A 197 0.04 13.20 -11.26
CA LEU A 197 -0.57 13.70 -10.02
C LEU A 197 0.49 14.21 -9.04
N TYR A 198 1.56 13.44 -8.82
CA TYR A 198 2.65 13.80 -7.93
C TYR A 198 3.27 15.13 -8.34
N ARG A 199 3.68 15.28 -9.60
CA ARG A 199 4.36 16.48 -10.13
C ARG A 199 3.44 17.69 -10.24
N LYS A 200 2.13 17.48 -10.46
CA LYS A 200 1.14 18.57 -10.50
C LYS A 200 1.02 19.29 -9.15
N LEU A 201 1.18 18.56 -8.04
CA LEU A 201 1.11 19.15 -6.70
C LEU A 201 2.31 20.06 -6.38
N ASP A 202 3.48 19.84 -6.99
CA ASP A 202 4.63 20.76 -6.84
C ASP A 202 4.42 22.12 -7.50
N LYS A 203 3.51 22.20 -8.48
CA LYS A 203 3.19 23.45 -9.18
C LYS A 203 2.10 24.27 -8.45
N LYS A 204 1.52 23.73 -7.38
CA LYS A 204 0.42 24.35 -6.62
C LYS A 204 0.80 24.77 -5.20
N LEU A 205 1.95 24.33 -4.70
CA LEU A 205 2.54 24.71 -3.42
C LEU A 205 3.58 25.83 -3.64
#